data_AF-A0A966QWR8-F1
#
_entry.id   AF-A0A966QWR8-F1
#
_cell.length_a   1.000
_cell.length_b   1.000
_cell.length_c   1.000
_cell.angle_alpha   90.00
_cell.angle_beta   90.00
_cell.angle_gamma   90.00
#
_symmetry.space_group_name_H-M   'P 1'
#
loop_
_entity.id
_entity.type
_entity.pdbx_description
1 polymer ?
#
loop_
_entity_poly.entity_id
_entity_poly.type
_entity_poly.pdbx_seq_one_letter_code
_entity_poly.pdbx_strand_id
1 'polypeptide(L)'
;MAKTFLEVWKQKGQILEGIKNAVFKQEHIEEIASKRNEVCQSCDLIDRTGDKCFMPGTQPCCGVCGCSLQFLQRSLSSKCEAGKWDAVLSEEEADALDNHINSDNENV
;
A
#
# COMPACT_ATOMS: atom_id res chain seq x y z
N MET A 1 34.77 20.74 -10.73
CA MET A 1 35.12 19.39 -11.22
C MET A 1 33.94 18.88 -12.04
N ALA A 2 34.14 18.52 -13.30
CA ALA A 2 33.08 17.98 -14.15
C ALA A 2 32.85 16.51 -13.81
N LYS A 3 31.61 16.12 -13.48
CA LYS A 3 31.24 14.71 -13.25
C LYS A 3 31.60 13.91 -14.51
N THR A 4 32.34 12.82 -14.32
CA THR A 4 32.77 11.98 -15.46
C THR A 4 31.56 11.29 -16.09
N PHE A 5 31.60 11.05 -17.40
CA PHE A 5 30.50 10.39 -18.13
C PHE A 5 30.14 9.02 -17.54
N LEU A 6 31.13 8.32 -16.97
CA LEU A 6 30.98 7.05 -16.23
C LEU A 6 30.18 7.19 -14.93
N GLU A 7 30.38 8.27 -14.17
CA GLU A 7 29.60 8.55 -12.95
C GLU A 7 28.15 8.85 -13.27
N VAL A 8 27.91 9.63 -14.34
CA VAL A 8 26.54 9.94 -14.81
C VAL A 8 25.81 8.67 -15.27
N TRP A 9 26.52 7.74 -15.91
CA TRP A 9 25.92 6.49 -16.38
C TRP A 9 25.57 5.53 -15.23
N LYS A 10 26.43 5.44 -14.19
CA LYS A 10 26.15 4.68 -12.97
C LYS A 10 24.94 5.24 -12.21
N GLN A 11 24.86 6.57 -12.07
CA GLN A 11 23.74 7.24 -11.39
C GLN A 11 22.40 7.03 -12.10
N LYS A 12 22.38 7.03 -13.43
CA LYS A 12 21.15 6.75 -14.20
C LYS A 12 20.62 5.33 -13.99
N GLY A 13 21.50 4.33 -13.85
CA GLY A 13 21.10 2.95 -13.58
C GLY A 13 20.40 2.81 -12.23
N GLN A 14 20.93 3.45 -11.19
CA GLN A 14 20.38 3.43 -9.83
C GLN A 14 19.01 4.12 -9.74
N ILE A 15 18.85 5.27 -10.41
CA ILE A 15 17.54 5.97 -10.48
C ILE A 15 16.48 5.09 -11.16
N LEU A 16 16.83 4.42 -12.26
CA LEU A 16 15.90 3.54 -12.99
C LEU A 16 15.53 2.30 -12.16
N GLU A 17 16.49 1.72 -11.43
CA GLU A 17 16.24 0.61 -10.52
C GLU A 17 15.28 1.03 -9.38
N GLY A 18 15.52 2.18 -8.76
CA GLY A 18 14.64 2.73 -7.72
C GLY A 18 13.21 2.94 -8.22
N ILE A 19 13.05 3.57 -9.40
CA ILE A 19 11.74 3.76 -10.03
C ILE A 19 11.07 2.41 -10.30
N LYS A 20 11.80 1.44 -10.86
CA LYS A 20 11.25 0.10 -11.14
C LYS A 20 10.79 -0.59 -9.87
N ASN A 21 11.59 -0.55 -8.80
CA ASN A 21 11.25 -1.17 -7.53
C ASN A 21 10.04 -0.50 -6.88
N ALA A 22 9.93 0.83 -6.94
CA ALA A 22 8.77 1.56 -6.45
C ALA A 22 7.48 1.20 -7.22
N VAL A 23 7.56 1.14 -8.56
CA VAL A 23 6.41 0.79 -9.41
C VAL A 23 5.97 -0.66 -9.17
N PHE A 24 6.90 -1.62 -9.14
CA PHE A 24 6.57 -3.03 -8.91
C PHE A 24 5.95 -3.26 -7.52
N LYS A 25 6.44 -2.55 -6.49
CA LYS A 25 5.85 -2.59 -5.14
C LYS A 25 4.43 -2.05 -5.13
N GLN A 26 4.17 -0.93 -5.82
CA GLN A 26 2.82 -0.41 -5.99
C GLN A 26 1.90 -1.42 -6.69
N GLU A 27 2.37 -2.05 -7.77
CA GLU A 27 1.59 -3.06 -8.50
C GLU A 27 1.13 -4.21 -7.59
N HIS A 28 2.02 -4.74 -6.75
CA HIS A 28 1.68 -5.83 -5.82
C HIS A 28 0.69 -5.38 -4.72
N ILE A 29 0.84 -4.16 -4.20
CA ILE A 29 -0.10 -3.58 -3.23
C ILE A 29 -1.48 -3.40 -3.88
N GLU A 30 -1.53 -2.91 -5.11
CA GLU A 30 -2.78 -2.73 -5.87
C GLU A 30 -3.44 -4.08 -6.21
N GLU A 31 -2.66 -5.14 -6.49
CA GLU A 31 -3.20 -6.48 -6.71
C GLU A 31 -3.86 -7.04 -5.44
N ILE A 32 -3.21 -6.91 -4.29
CA ILE A 32 -3.78 -7.31 -2.99
C ILE A 32 -5.04 -6.49 -2.69
N ALA A 33 -4.97 -5.17 -2.89
CA ALA A 33 -6.10 -4.29 -2.68
C ALA A 33 -7.28 -4.65 -3.59
N SER A 34 -7.03 -5.00 -4.87
CA SER A 34 -8.06 -5.46 -5.80
C SER A 34 -8.75 -6.72 -5.30
N LYS A 35 -7.98 -7.74 -4.90
CA LYS A 35 -8.54 -9.00 -4.35
C LYS A 35 -9.38 -8.75 -3.09
N ARG A 36 -8.88 -7.93 -2.17
CA ARG A 36 -9.63 -7.52 -0.96
C ARG A 36 -10.87 -6.71 -1.32
N ASN A 37 -10.81 -5.90 -2.37
CA ASN A 37 -11.95 -5.12 -2.83
C ASN A 37 -13.04 -6.00 -3.42
N GLU A 38 -12.73 -7.02 -4.21
CA GLU A 38 -13.72 -8.00 -4.69
C GLU A 38 -14.51 -8.64 -3.53
N VAL A 39 -13.81 -8.99 -2.45
CA VAL A 39 -14.43 -9.49 -1.21
C VAL A 39 -15.31 -8.41 -0.56
N CYS A 40 -14.82 -7.17 -0.44
CA CYS A 40 -15.61 -6.09 0.17
C CYS A 40 -16.82 -5.67 -0.68
N GLN A 41 -16.75 -5.72 -2.01
CA GLN A 41 -17.87 -5.32 -2.86
C GLN A 41 -19.07 -6.28 -2.75
N SER A 42 -18.81 -7.55 -2.42
CA SER A 42 -19.83 -8.56 -2.13
C SER A 42 -20.19 -8.66 -0.63
N CYS A 43 -19.56 -7.86 0.22
CA CYS A 43 -19.76 -7.88 1.66
C CYS A 43 -21.06 -7.17 2.06
N ASP A 44 -21.86 -7.84 2.88
CA ASP A 44 -23.10 -7.35 3.50
C ASP A 44 -22.86 -6.25 4.55
N LEU A 45 -21.65 -6.17 5.10
CA LEU A 45 -21.26 -5.20 6.12
C LEU A 45 -20.64 -3.93 5.55
N ILE A 46 -20.52 -3.79 4.22
CA ILE A 46 -19.97 -2.58 3.61
C ILE A 46 -20.92 -1.41 3.83
N ASP A 47 -20.37 -0.29 4.28
CA ASP A 47 -21.09 0.97 4.34
C ASP A 47 -20.73 1.80 3.10
N ARG A 48 -21.72 1.96 2.22
CA ARG A 48 -21.62 2.72 0.97
C ARG A 48 -22.10 4.15 1.10
N THR A 49 -22.91 4.45 2.12
CA THR A 49 -23.51 5.77 2.35
C THR A 49 -22.59 6.64 3.19
N GLY A 50 -21.84 6.02 4.10
CA GLY A 50 -20.87 6.68 4.96
C GLY A 50 -21.38 6.97 6.37
N ASP A 51 -22.47 6.36 6.79
CA ASP A 51 -23.11 6.54 8.09
C ASP A 51 -22.27 6.02 9.27
N LYS A 52 -21.40 5.04 9.00
CA LYS A 52 -20.52 4.35 9.95
C LYS A 52 -19.05 4.62 9.69
N CYS A 53 -18.71 5.42 8.68
CA CYS A 53 -17.31 5.75 8.43
C CYS A 53 -16.76 6.56 9.59
N PHE A 54 -15.55 6.21 10.02
CA PHE A 54 -14.85 6.94 11.08
C PHE A 54 -14.66 8.42 10.69
N MET A 55 -14.32 8.67 9.43
CA MET A 55 -14.25 10.02 8.86
C MET A 55 -15.37 10.20 7.83
N PRO A 56 -16.34 11.10 8.09
CA PRO A 56 -17.40 11.41 7.13
C PRO A 56 -16.84 11.84 5.77
N GLY A 57 -17.45 11.37 4.68
CA GLY A 57 -16.97 11.65 3.31
C GLY A 57 -15.93 10.67 2.78
N THR A 58 -15.54 9.65 3.55
CA THR A 58 -14.55 8.62 3.13
C THR A 58 -15.16 7.29 2.70
N GLN A 59 -16.47 7.26 2.50
CA GLN A 59 -17.18 6.10 1.98
C GLN A 59 -16.70 5.72 0.56
N PRO A 60 -16.73 4.42 0.19
CA PRO A 60 -17.17 3.31 1.00
C PRO A 60 -16.17 2.92 2.10
N CYS A 61 -16.68 2.59 3.28
CA CYS A 61 -15.91 2.11 4.42
C CYS A 61 -16.44 0.75 4.90
N CYS A 62 -15.66 0.08 5.74
CA CYS A 62 -16.11 -1.13 6.42
C CYS A 62 -17.13 -0.74 7.50
N GLY A 63 -18.36 -1.28 7.46
CA GLY A 63 -19.39 -0.98 8.47
C GLY A 63 -19.17 -1.64 9.83
N VAL A 64 -18.06 -2.38 10.02
CA VAL A 64 -17.62 -2.93 11.31
C VAL A 64 -16.65 -1.97 12.00
N CYS A 65 -15.54 -1.64 11.32
CA CYS A 65 -14.46 -0.83 11.90
C CYS A 65 -14.50 0.65 11.50
N GLY A 66 -15.32 1.03 10.52
CA GLY A 66 -15.44 2.40 10.01
C GLY A 66 -14.28 2.87 9.13
N CYS A 67 -13.24 2.05 8.91
CA CYS A 67 -12.09 2.42 8.07
C CYS A 67 -12.47 2.50 6.60
N SER A 68 -12.01 3.56 5.92
CA SER A 68 -12.17 3.71 4.47
C SER A 68 -11.51 2.55 3.74
N LEU A 69 -12.27 1.91 2.85
CA LEU A 69 -11.79 0.74 2.12
C LEU A 69 -10.63 1.08 1.19
N GLN A 70 -10.59 2.31 0.66
CA GLN A 70 -9.49 2.80 -0.17
C GLN A 70 -8.13 2.68 0.53
N PHE A 71 -8.07 2.95 1.83
CA PHE A 71 -6.81 2.88 2.58
C PHE A 71 -6.60 1.50 3.23
N LEU A 72 -7.65 0.96 3.86
CA LEU A 72 -7.55 -0.31 4.59
C LEU A 72 -7.09 -1.46 3.70
N GLN A 73 -7.59 -1.55 2.46
CA GLN A 73 -7.27 -2.66 1.55
C GLN A 73 -5.81 -2.65 1.09
N ARG A 74 -5.15 -1.50 1.11
CA ARG A 74 -3.73 -1.31 0.74
C ARG A 74 -2.76 -1.50 1.91
N SER A 75 -3.27 -1.52 3.15
CA SER A 75 -2.44 -1.79 4.33
C SER A 75 -2.14 -3.29 4.43
N LEU A 76 -0.86 -3.66 4.25
CA LEU A 76 -0.44 -5.07 4.23
C LEU A 76 -0.50 -5.73 5.61
N SER A 77 -0.34 -4.95 6.68
CA SER A 77 -0.42 -5.39 8.08
C SER A 77 -1.84 -5.38 8.66
N SER A 78 -2.78 -4.70 8.00
CA SER A 78 -4.19 -4.73 8.40
C SER A 78 -4.83 -6.07 8.07
N LYS A 79 -5.87 -6.43 8.84
CA LYS A 79 -6.77 -7.56 8.57
C LYS A 79 -8.24 -7.10 8.60
N CYS A 80 -9.12 -7.91 8.04
CA CYS A 80 -10.56 -7.67 8.14
C CYS A 80 -11.05 -8.02 9.55
N GLU A 81 -11.66 -7.08 10.27
CA GLU A 81 -12.30 -7.37 11.57
C GLU A 81 -13.50 -8.32 11.45
N ALA A 82 -14.12 -8.42 10.27
CA ALA A 82 -15.15 -9.41 9.98
C ALA A 82 -14.57 -10.78 9.55
N GLY A 83 -13.24 -10.94 9.55
CA GLY A 83 -12.57 -12.21 9.23
C GLY A 83 -12.63 -12.64 7.77
N LYS A 84 -12.92 -11.73 6.83
CA LYS A 84 -13.06 -12.06 5.39
C LYS A 84 -11.73 -12.10 4.62
N TRP A 85 -10.67 -11.55 5.20
CA TRP A 85 -9.29 -11.59 4.67
C TRP A 85 -8.30 -11.23 5.78
N ASP A 86 -7.08 -11.75 5.67
CA ASP A 86 -6.02 -11.60 6.68
C ASP A 86 -4.92 -10.61 6.25
N ALA A 87 -4.11 -10.23 7.24
CA ALA A 87 -2.88 -9.49 7.02
C ALA A 87 -1.87 -10.37 6.25
N VAL A 88 -1.13 -9.75 5.33
CA VAL A 88 -0.08 -10.42 4.56
C VAL A 88 1.26 -10.32 5.28
N LEU A 89 1.43 -9.28 6.09
CA LEU A 89 2.60 -9.02 6.90
C LEU A 89 2.17 -8.78 8.36
N SER A 90 3.07 -9.01 9.30
CA SER A 90 2.97 -8.41 10.63
C SER A 90 3.23 -6.89 10.58
N GLU A 91 2.90 -6.17 11.64
CA GLU A 91 3.24 -4.74 11.77
C GLU A 91 4.77 -4.54 11.71
N GLU A 92 5.53 -5.37 12.42
CA GLU A 92 7.00 -5.32 12.41
C GLU A 92 7.59 -5.55 11.01
N GLU A 93 7.05 -6.50 10.25
CA GLU A 93 7.49 -6.76 8.86
C GLU A 93 7.09 -5.63 7.90
N ALA A 94 5.91 -5.03 8.08
CA ALA A 94 5.48 -3.89 7.29
C ALA A 94 6.35 -2.66 7.56
N ASP A 95 6.67 -2.38 8.82
CA ASP A 95 7.56 -1.29 9.21
C ASP A 95 8.99 -1.53 8.69
N ALA A 96 9.49 -2.77 8.79
CA ALA A 96 10.79 -3.13 8.22
C ALA A 96 10.81 -2.94 6.69
N LEU A 97 9.75 -3.35 6.00
CA LEU A 97 9.62 -3.17 4.55
C LEU A 97 9.64 -1.68 4.16
N ASP A 98 8.88 -0.84 4.86
CA ASP A 98 8.85 0.61 4.63
C ASP A 98 10.21 1.26 4.92
N ASN A 99 10.88 0.87 5.99
CA ASN A 99 12.22 1.36 6.32
C ASN A 99 13.24 0.97 5.24
N HIS A 100 13.22 -0.28 4.77
CA HIS A 100 14.08 -0.71 3.67
C HIS A 100 13.80 0.05 2.37
N ILE A 101 12.52 0.28 2.03
CA ILE A 101 12.13 1.09 0.87
C ILE A 101 12.68 2.51 0.97
N ASN A 102 12.52 3.15 2.13
CA ASN A 102 12.91 4.54 2.31
C ASN A 102 14.44 4.70 2.39
N SER A 103 15.15 3.75 3.00
CA SER A 103 16.61 3.75 3.02
C SER A 103 17.23 3.55 1.64
N ASP A 104 16.60 2.76 0.77
CA ASP A 104 17.05 2.59 -0.62
C ASP A 104 16.86 3.88 -1.44
N ASN A 105 15.86 4.70 -1.08
CA ASN A 105 15.59 5.97 -1.74
C ASN A 105 16.48 7.13 -1.25
N GLU A 106 17.00 7.07 -0.03
CA GLU A 106 17.89 8.11 0.54
C GLU A 106 19.37 7.95 0.15
N ASN A 107 19.75 6.81 -0.43
CA ASN A 107 21.11 6.54 -0.92
C ASN A 107 21.27 6.84 -2.43
N VAL A 108 20.35 7.60 -3.03
CA VAL A 108 20.33 8.01 -4.45
C VAL A 108 20.66 9.49 -4.62
#